data_AF-A0A8B8AKK8-F1
#
_entry.id   AF-A0A8B8AKK8-F1
#
_cell.length_a   1.000
_cell.length_b   1.000
_cell.length_c   1.000
_cell.angle_alpha   90.00
_cell.angle_beta   90.00
_cell.angle_gamma   90.00
#
_symmetry.space_group_name_H-M   'P 1'
#
loop_
_entity.id
_entity.type
_entity.pdbx_description
1 polymer ?
#
loop_
_entity_poly.entity_id
_entity_poly.type
_entity_poly.pdbx_seq_one_letter_code
_entity_poly.pdbx_strand_id
1 'polypeptide(L)'
;MLALLISFYSIVCENSEEQWVIVKDMGNTGYEIMSVERIINSTNQTYILSIKAPKQTQIKTDKHFEEELSDFPELLGDVKMKQVSTLNDGVSAIYEVKITTVYETDIITPIWFESETNSLGLEFNPFATKNKEVNIPFNNWQLQVKRKDISGATAYKITFGRCSCVSDISGSIVKMTPSGFQETLYLSRPYVSLFYDYLNTDGNNKYSVRINRTALEKDALEIKTVDFSIEMMDNTPDLIDMLTYKFSLDVTQNIKV
;
A
#
# COMPACT_ATOMS: atom_id res chain seq x y z
N MET A 1 -27.43 32.71 -56.64
CA MET A 1 -26.05 32.25 -56.41
C MET A 1 -25.90 32.03 -54.90
N LEU A 2 -26.03 30.78 -54.45
CA LEU A 2 -26.09 30.42 -53.02
C LEU A 2 -24.68 30.00 -52.58
N ALA A 3 -24.08 30.72 -51.63
CA ALA A 3 -22.80 30.34 -51.05
C ALA A 3 -23.03 29.32 -49.93
N LEU A 4 -22.51 28.10 -50.11
CA LEU A 4 -22.51 27.06 -49.08
C LEU A 4 -21.22 27.22 -48.25
N LEU A 5 -21.35 27.70 -47.01
CA LEU A 5 -20.28 27.67 -46.01
C LEU A 5 -20.22 26.25 -45.43
N ILE A 6 -19.21 25.48 -45.82
CA ILE A 6 -18.87 24.23 -45.15
C ILE A 6 -17.96 24.60 -43.98
N SER A 7 -18.53 24.64 -42.78
CA SER A 7 -17.79 24.73 -41.52
C SER A 7 -17.09 23.40 -41.26
N PHE A 8 -15.77 23.35 -41.46
CA PHE A 8 -14.96 22.28 -40.91
C PHE A 8 -14.88 22.48 -39.39
N TYR A 9 -15.69 21.72 -38.64
CA TYR A 9 -15.37 21.45 -37.25
C TYR A 9 -14.10 20.61 -37.23
N SER A 10 -12.95 21.26 -37.06
CA SER A 10 -11.75 20.58 -36.63
C SER A 10 -12.02 20.02 -35.24
N ILE A 11 -12.35 18.74 -35.18
CA ILE A 11 -12.27 17.96 -33.95
C ILE A 11 -10.78 17.95 -33.60
N VAL A 12 -10.38 18.82 -32.68
CA VAL A 12 -9.11 18.66 -32.00
C VAL A 12 -9.29 17.42 -31.13
N CYS A 13 -8.80 16.27 -31.60
CA CYS A 13 -8.51 15.17 -30.71
C CYS A 13 -7.44 15.69 -29.75
N GLU A 14 -7.82 16.10 -28.54
CA GLU A 14 -6.87 16.14 -27.44
C GLU A 14 -6.29 14.72 -27.34
N ASN A 15 -5.00 14.58 -27.61
CA ASN A 15 -4.29 13.35 -27.32
C ASN A 15 -4.59 12.99 -25.87
N SER A 16 -4.98 11.74 -25.60
CA SER A 16 -5.18 11.22 -24.24
C SER A 16 -3.94 11.37 -23.34
N GLU A 17 -2.81 11.76 -23.93
CA GLU A 17 -1.48 11.98 -23.35
C GLU A 17 -1.36 13.26 -22.49
N GLU A 18 -2.44 13.98 -22.16
CA GLU A 18 -2.34 15.16 -21.29
C GLU A 18 -3.37 15.25 -20.16
N GLN A 19 -4.33 14.32 -20.10
CA GLN A 19 -5.36 14.30 -19.06
C GLN A 19 -5.03 13.31 -17.94
N TRP A 20 -5.48 13.62 -16.72
CA TRP A 20 -5.39 12.70 -15.60
C TRP A 20 -6.42 11.57 -15.76
N VAL A 21 -5.94 10.35 -15.90
CA VAL A 21 -6.74 9.12 -15.93
C VAL A 21 -6.77 8.52 -14.53
N ILE A 22 -7.94 8.10 -14.07
CA ILE A 22 -8.07 7.36 -12.81
C ILE A 22 -7.61 5.92 -13.04
N VAL A 23 -6.59 5.50 -12.29
CA VAL A 23 -6.07 4.12 -12.30
C VAL A 23 -6.69 3.30 -11.18
N LYS A 24 -6.95 3.94 -10.04
CA LYS A 24 -7.68 3.36 -8.91
C LYS A 24 -8.65 4.42 -8.39
N ASP A 25 -9.94 4.11 -8.45
CA ASP A 25 -10.98 4.97 -7.87
C ASP A 25 -10.80 5.16 -6.38
N MET A 26 -11.32 6.29 -5.87
CA MET A 26 -11.30 6.57 -4.45
C MET A 26 -12.13 5.51 -3.73
N GLY A 27 -11.48 4.68 -2.93
CA GLY A 27 -12.14 3.59 -2.21
C GLY A 27 -11.29 3.05 -1.08
N ASN A 28 -11.84 2.09 -0.35
CA ASN A 28 -11.17 1.49 0.78
C ASN A 28 -9.92 0.71 0.32
N THR A 29 -9.01 0.48 1.24
CA THR A 29 -7.70 -0.17 1.00
C THR A 29 -7.82 -1.65 0.59
N GLY A 30 -9.01 -2.25 0.71
CA GLY A 30 -9.27 -3.67 0.49
C GLY A 30 -9.16 -4.51 1.77
N TYR A 31 -8.61 -3.92 2.84
CA TYR A 31 -8.58 -4.47 4.18
C TYR A 31 -9.57 -3.76 5.10
N GLU A 32 -10.13 -4.48 6.05
CA GLU A 32 -10.94 -3.95 7.13
C GLU A 32 -10.70 -4.77 8.40
N ILE A 33 -10.20 -4.11 9.45
CA ILE A 33 -9.99 -4.72 10.76
C ILE A 33 -11.32 -4.64 11.50
N MET A 34 -12.06 -5.75 11.53
CA MET A 34 -13.41 -5.79 12.11
C MET A 34 -13.36 -5.74 13.64
N SER A 35 -12.41 -6.48 14.22
CA SER A 35 -12.17 -6.47 15.65
C SER A 35 -10.76 -6.95 16.01
N VAL A 36 -10.25 -6.46 17.13
CA VAL A 36 -9.08 -6.99 17.82
C VAL A 36 -9.46 -7.26 19.27
N GLU A 37 -9.10 -8.42 19.78
CA GLU A 37 -9.32 -8.82 21.17
C GLU A 37 -8.00 -9.33 21.77
N ARG A 38 -7.67 -8.88 22.97
CA ARG A 38 -6.50 -9.29 23.72
C ARG A 38 -6.91 -10.10 24.94
N ILE A 39 -6.28 -11.25 25.09
CA ILE A 39 -6.45 -12.18 26.21
C ILE A 39 -5.09 -12.37 26.86
N ILE A 40 -5.01 -12.06 28.15
CA ILE A 40 -3.78 -12.20 28.95
C ILE A 40 -3.98 -13.34 29.94
N ASN A 41 -2.97 -14.19 30.09
CA ASN A 41 -2.85 -15.11 31.22
C ASN A 41 -1.47 -14.96 31.86
N SER A 42 -1.17 -15.78 32.87
CA SER A 42 0.06 -15.67 33.66
C SER A 42 1.37 -15.89 32.88
N THR A 43 1.30 -16.32 31.63
CA THR A 43 2.48 -16.68 30.81
C THR A 43 2.45 -16.06 29.42
N ASN A 44 1.25 -15.85 28.88
CA ASN A 44 1.06 -15.51 27.49
C ASN A 44 0.09 -14.36 27.33
N GLN A 45 0.30 -13.67 26.23
CA GLN A 45 -0.58 -12.68 25.66
C GLN A 45 -1.05 -13.15 24.30
N THR A 46 -2.35 -13.12 24.06
CA THR A 46 -2.93 -13.55 22.80
C THR A 46 -3.79 -12.45 22.21
N TYR A 47 -3.54 -12.12 20.95
CA TYR A 47 -4.39 -11.27 20.14
C TYR A 47 -5.23 -12.14 19.20
N ILE A 48 -6.52 -11.86 19.15
CA ILE A 48 -7.47 -12.47 18.22
C ILE A 48 -8.01 -11.36 17.33
N LEU A 49 -7.73 -11.45 16.03
CA LEU A 49 -8.20 -10.51 15.04
C LEU A 49 -9.25 -11.16 14.15
N SER A 50 -10.29 -10.38 13.82
CA SER A 50 -11.16 -10.67 12.69
C SER A 50 -10.89 -9.60 11.63
N ILE A 51 -10.43 -10.02 10.46
CA ILE A 51 -10.08 -9.13 9.35
C ILE A 51 -10.81 -9.56 8.08
N LYS A 52 -11.42 -8.59 7.39
CA LYS A 52 -11.80 -8.76 6.00
C LYS A 52 -10.62 -8.33 5.14
N ALA A 53 -10.23 -9.20 4.21
CA ALA A 53 -9.07 -9.00 3.34
C ALA A 53 -9.35 -9.59 1.94
N PRO A 54 -8.50 -9.30 0.94
CA PRO A 54 -8.55 -10.00 -0.34
C PRO A 54 -8.50 -11.53 -0.17
N LYS A 55 -9.09 -12.26 -1.11
CA LYS A 55 -8.91 -13.72 -1.15
C LYS A 55 -7.43 -14.06 -1.31
N GLN A 56 -7.04 -15.20 -0.74
CA GLN A 56 -5.67 -15.69 -0.75
C GLN A 56 -4.66 -14.82 0.00
N THR A 57 -5.12 -13.91 0.87
CA THR A 57 -4.20 -13.21 1.79
C THR A 57 -3.43 -14.22 2.63
N GLN A 58 -2.12 -14.03 2.72
CA GLN A 58 -1.22 -14.83 3.53
C GLN A 58 -0.63 -13.97 4.65
N ILE A 59 -0.20 -14.61 5.72
CA ILE A 59 0.62 -13.96 6.74
C ILE A 59 2.09 -14.11 6.36
N LYS A 60 2.84 -13.02 6.47
CA LYS A 60 4.29 -13.04 6.51
C LYS A 60 4.78 -12.36 7.79
N THR A 61 5.78 -12.97 8.38
CA THR A 61 6.65 -12.38 9.39
C THR A 61 7.78 -11.64 8.67
N ASP A 62 8.21 -10.52 9.25
CA ASP A 62 9.32 -9.76 8.70
C ASP A 62 10.62 -10.56 8.89
N LYS A 63 11.29 -10.91 7.79
CA LYS A 63 12.53 -11.68 7.81
C LYS A 63 13.63 -11.01 8.61
N HIS A 64 13.66 -9.67 8.63
CA HIS A 64 14.64 -8.95 9.42
C HIS A 64 14.44 -9.21 10.92
N PHE A 65 13.19 -9.23 11.38
CA PHE A 65 12.84 -9.60 12.75
C PHE A 65 13.13 -11.08 13.05
N GLU A 66 12.89 -11.99 12.10
CA GLU A 66 13.27 -13.40 12.26
C GLU A 66 14.78 -13.58 12.47
N GLU A 67 15.60 -12.80 11.77
CA GLU A 67 17.06 -12.80 11.92
C GLU A 67 17.49 -12.19 13.25
N GLU A 68 16.96 -11.01 13.62
CA GLU A 68 17.29 -10.32 14.88
C GLU A 68 16.86 -11.10 16.13
N LEU A 69 15.71 -11.79 16.06
CA LEU A 69 15.16 -12.59 17.15
C LEU A 69 15.50 -14.08 17.03
N SER A 70 16.48 -14.44 16.20
CA SER A 70 16.87 -15.84 16.00
C SER A 70 17.32 -16.54 17.29
N ASP A 71 17.92 -15.79 18.23
CA ASP A 71 18.30 -16.27 19.55
C ASP A 71 17.13 -16.31 20.56
N PHE A 72 15.97 -15.70 20.23
CA PHE A 72 14.77 -15.58 21.07
C PHE A 72 13.48 -15.91 20.27
N PRO A 73 13.36 -17.13 19.72
CA PRO A 73 12.26 -17.50 18.82
C PRO A 73 10.87 -17.41 19.47
N GLU A 74 10.77 -17.46 20.79
CA GLU A 74 9.54 -17.25 21.54
C GLU A 74 8.94 -15.84 21.38
N LEU A 75 9.77 -14.83 21.05
CA LEU A 75 9.34 -13.45 20.82
C LEU A 75 8.73 -13.23 19.43
N LEU A 76 8.95 -14.17 18.49
CA LEU A 76 8.30 -14.15 17.18
C LEU A 76 6.78 -14.40 17.29
N GLY A 77 6.37 -15.08 18.36
CA GLY A 77 4.99 -15.47 18.59
C GLY A 77 4.50 -16.61 17.67
N ASP A 78 3.49 -17.35 18.14
CA ASP A 78 2.76 -18.34 17.34
C ASP A 78 1.60 -17.66 16.62
N VAL A 79 1.68 -17.59 15.30
CA VAL A 79 0.68 -16.92 14.45
C VAL A 79 -0.10 -17.95 13.65
N LYS A 80 -1.42 -17.97 13.86
CA LYS A 80 -2.35 -18.89 13.18
C LYS A 80 -3.45 -18.10 12.49
N MET A 81 -3.57 -18.30 11.18
CA MET A 81 -4.64 -17.72 10.37
C MET A 81 -5.59 -18.80 9.89
N LYS A 82 -6.88 -18.50 9.93
CA LYS A 82 -7.94 -19.33 9.35
C LYS A 82 -8.88 -18.46 8.56
N GLN A 83 -9.14 -18.84 7.31
CA GLN A 83 -10.27 -18.27 6.56
C GLN A 83 -11.57 -18.82 7.13
N VAL A 84 -12.46 -17.95 7.61
CA VAL A 84 -13.72 -18.34 8.25
C VAL A 84 -14.92 -18.19 7.34
N SER A 85 -14.88 -17.27 6.38
CA SER A 85 -15.93 -17.14 5.37
C SER A 85 -15.42 -16.48 4.09
N THR A 86 -16.14 -16.67 3.00
CA THR A 86 -15.95 -15.97 1.74
C THR A 86 -17.12 -15.01 1.53
N LEU A 87 -16.84 -13.80 1.06
CA LEU A 87 -17.89 -12.80 0.82
C LEU A 87 -18.48 -12.95 -0.59
N ASN A 88 -19.72 -12.50 -0.74
CA ASN A 88 -20.48 -12.56 -2.00
C ASN A 88 -19.93 -11.62 -3.09
N ASP A 89 -18.97 -10.75 -2.75
CA ASP A 89 -18.29 -9.87 -3.71
C ASP A 89 -17.31 -10.62 -4.63
N GLY A 90 -17.04 -11.90 -4.34
CA GLY A 90 -16.18 -12.75 -5.15
C GLY A 90 -14.68 -12.46 -4.99
N VAL A 91 -14.27 -11.41 -4.29
CA VAL A 91 -12.88 -10.93 -4.21
C VAL A 91 -12.34 -10.88 -2.78
N SER A 92 -13.20 -10.88 -1.77
CA SER A 92 -12.81 -10.77 -0.36
C SER A 92 -13.25 -11.98 0.48
N ALA A 93 -12.58 -12.16 1.61
CA ALA A 93 -12.87 -13.18 2.60
C ALA A 93 -12.67 -12.61 4.02
N ILE A 94 -13.28 -13.24 5.01
CA ILE A 94 -13.03 -12.95 6.43
C ILE A 94 -12.07 -14.00 6.96
N TYR A 95 -11.07 -13.53 7.68
CA TYR A 95 -10.05 -14.32 8.33
C TYR A 95 -10.07 -14.07 9.84
N GLU A 96 -9.94 -15.14 10.60
CA GLU A 96 -9.60 -15.09 12.01
C GLU A 96 -8.11 -15.34 12.16
N VAL A 97 -7.44 -14.49 12.92
CA VAL A 97 -5.99 -14.55 13.16
C VAL A 97 -5.77 -14.59 14.65
N LYS A 98 -5.01 -15.58 15.11
CA LYS A 98 -4.58 -15.71 16.50
C LYS A 98 -3.08 -15.55 16.56
N ILE A 99 -2.63 -14.59 17.36
CA ILE A 99 -1.21 -14.30 17.60
C ILE A 99 -0.98 -14.51 19.09
N THR A 100 -0.15 -15.47 19.46
CA THR A 100 0.20 -15.75 20.86
C THR A 100 1.67 -15.47 21.07
N THR A 101 1.98 -14.58 22.01
CA THR A 101 3.33 -14.22 22.43
C THR A 101 3.48 -14.34 23.95
N VAL A 102 4.71 -14.29 24.46
CA VAL A 102 5.01 -14.30 25.90
C VAL A 102 4.52 -12.99 26.53
N TYR A 103 3.93 -13.04 27.73
CA TYR A 103 3.34 -11.86 28.36
C TYR A 103 4.38 -10.77 28.71
N GLU A 104 5.59 -11.15 29.08
CA GLU A 104 6.65 -10.24 29.52
C GLU A 104 7.40 -9.55 28.37
N THR A 105 6.95 -9.68 27.12
CA THR A 105 7.61 -9.03 26.00
C THR A 105 7.18 -7.57 25.85
N ASP A 106 8.17 -6.70 25.70
CA ASP A 106 7.98 -5.30 25.33
C ASP A 106 7.87 -5.13 23.80
N ILE A 107 8.14 -6.18 23.02
CA ILE A 107 8.16 -6.16 21.56
C ILE A 107 7.33 -7.32 21.01
N ILE A 108 6.42 -7.00 20.09
CA ILE A 108 5.65 -8.00 19.35
C ILE A 108 6.03 -7.86 17.89
N THR A 109 6.53 -8.93 17.29
CA THR A 109 6.92 -8.95 15.88
C THR A 109 5.74 -8.45 15.02
N PRO A 110 5.95 -7.42 14.16
CA PRO A 110 4.91 -6.93 13.27
C PRO A 110 4.39 -8.06 12.37
N ILE A 111 3.06 -8.11 12.22
CA ILE A 111 2.39 -9.12 11.40
C ILE A 111 1.93 -8.49 10.09
N TRP A 112 2.39 -9.06 8.98
CA TRP A 112 2.01 -8.59 7.64
C TRP A 112 0.97 -9.52 7.01
N PHE A 113 -0.15 -8.93 6.62
CA PHE A 113 -1.15 -9.55 5.75
C PHE A 113 -0.85 -9.16 4.33
N GLU A 114 -0.43 -10.11 3.49
CA GLU A 114 -0.06 -9.85 2.10
C GLU A 114 -1.06 -10.44 1.13
N SER A 115 -1.47 -9.63 0.15
CA SER A 115 -2.12 -10.06 -1.08
C SER A 115 -1.20 -9.80 -2.27
N GLU A 116 -1.64 -10.15 -3.48
CA GLU A 116 -0.85 -9.97 -4.71
C GLU A 116 -0.43 -8.51 -4.96
N THR A 117 -1.24 -7.53 -4.56
CA THR A 117 -1.04 -6.12 -4.95
C THR A 117 -0.85 -5.15 -3.77
N ASN A 118 -1.06 -5.63 -2.54
CA ASN A 118 -1.04 -4.78 -1.36
C ASN A 118 -0.85 -5.60 -0.07
N SER A 119 -0.38 -4.93 0.98
CA SER A 119 -0.23 -5.53 2.29
C SER A 119 -0.64 -4.59 3.42
N LEU A 120 -0.98 -5.18 4.56
CA LEU A 120 -1.29 -4.49 5.80
C LEU A 120 -0.41 -5.06 6.91
N GLY A 121 0.49 -4.24 7.44
CA GLY A 121 1.30 -4.52 8.61
C GLY A 121 0.65 -3.99 9.88
N LEU A 122 0.61 -4.81 10.93
CA LEU A 122 0.12 -4.44 12.25
C LEU A 122 1.19 -4.71 13.31
N GLU A 123 1.46 -3.71 14.13
CA GLU A 123 2.21 -3.83 15.38
C GLU A 123 1.23 -3.73 16.55
N PHE A 124 1.32 -4.67 17.49
CA PHE A 124 0.39 -4.73 18.61
C PHE A 124 1.00 -4.08 19.85
N ASN A 125 0.21 -3.28 20.56
CA ASN A 125 0.65 -2.63 21.79
C ASN A 125 0.65 -3.65 22.94
N PRO A 126 1.82 -4.04 23.49
CA PRO A 126 1.89 -5.00 24.58
C PRO A 126 1.36 -4.44 25.90
N PHE A 127 1.25 -3.11 26.03
CA PHE A 127 0.81 -2.41 27.23
C PHE A 127 -0.61 -1.84 27.12
N ALA A 128 -1.36 -2.25 26.10
CA ALA A 128 -2.73 -1.79 25.90
C ALA A 128 -3.59 -1.96 27.17
N THR A 129 -4.45 -1.00 27.46
CA THR A 129 -5.34 -1.04 28.63
C THR A 129 -6.68 -1.69 28.34
N LYS A 130 -7.09 -1.69 27.06
CA LYS A 130 -8.30 -2.34 26.57
C LYS A 130 -8.04 -3.80 26.27
N ASN A 131 -9.10 -4.60 26.43
CA ASN A 131 -9.11 -6.01 26.02
C ASN A 131 -9.77 -6.21 24.65
N LYS A 132 -10.50 -5.22 24.14
CA LYS A 132 -11.20 -5.36 22.86
C LYS A 132 -11.39 -4.01 22.18
N GLU A 133 -11.19 -4.01 20.87
CA GLU A 133 -11.46 -2.88 20.01
C GLU A 133 -12.20 -3.30 18.74
N VAL A 134 -13.11 -2.42 18.35
CA VAL A 134 -13.94 -2.47 17.16
C VAL A 134 -13.96 -1.06 16.57
N ASN A 135 -14.39 -0.90 15.32
CA ASN A 135 -14.43 0.40 14.62
C ASN A 135 -13.04 1.05 14.49
N ILE A 136 -12.08 0.30 13.95
CA ILE A 136 -10.70 0.75 13.80
C ILE A 136 -10.63 1.94 12.79
N PRO A 137 -10.03 3.10 13.13
CA PRO A 137 -10.03 4.30 12.28
C PRO A 137 -9.51 4.07 10.85
N PHE A 138 -8.54 3.16 10.69
CA PHE A 138 -8.01 2.73 9.39
C PHE A 138 -9.10 2.30 8.40
N ASN A 139 -10.19 1.70 8.88
CA ASN A 139 -11.27 1.21 8.00
C ASN A 139 -11.98 2.35 7.24
N ASN A 140 -11.79 3.61 7.65
CA ASN A 140 -12.33 4.79 6.98
C ASN A 140 -11.37 5.38 5.94
N TRP A 141 -10.14 4.88 5.84
CA TRP A 141 -9.15 5.39 4.91
C TRP A 141 -9.59 5.15 3.47
N GLN A 142 -9.37 6.16 2.64
CA GLN A 142 -9.67 6.09 1.22
C GLN A 142 -8.41 6.38 0.42
N LEU A 143 -8.20 5.60 -0.63
CA LEU A 143 -7.07 5.72 -1.54
C LEU A 143 -7.58 5.91 -2.96
N GLN A 144 -7.03 6.91 -3.67
CA GLN A 144 -7.19 7.10 -5.11
C GLN A 144 -5.82 7.22 -5.77
N VAL A 145 -5.68 6.65 -6.98
CA VAL A 145 -4.49 6.80 -7.82
C VAL A 145 -4.91 7.32 -9.18
N LYS A 146 -4.28 8.41 -9.63
CA LYS A 146 -4.40 8.95 -10.98
C LYS A 146 -3.06 8.86 -11.70
N ARG A 147 -3.09 8.62 -13.00
CA ARG A 147 -1.95 8.68 -13.91
C ARG A 147 -2.15 9.82 -14.90
N LYS A 148 -1.08 10.52 -15.23
CA LYS A 148 -1.01 11.43 -16.36
C LYS A 148 0.27 11.09 -17.12
N ASP A 149 0.11 10.63 -18.33
CA ASP A 149 1.22 10.55 -19.26
C ASP A 149 1.50 11.96 -19.80
N ILE A 150 2.75 12.22 -20.15
CA ILE A 150 3.23 13.47 -20.76
C ILE A 150 4.38 13.11 -21.68
N SER A 151 4.71 13.96 -22.65
CA SER A 151 5.86 13.71 -23.53
C SER A 151 7.13 13.41 -22.71
N GLY A 152 7.67 12.21 -22.87
CA GLY A 152 8.89 11.74 -22.19
C GLY A 152 8.75 11.41 -20.69
N ALA A 153 7.56 11.47 -20.11
CA ALA A 153 7.36 11.20 -18.68
C ALA A 153 6.00 10.58 -18.37
N THR A 154 5.88 9.98 -17.19
CA THR A 154 4.60 9.54 -16.60
C THR A 154 4.54 10.05 -15.17
N ALA A 155 3.43 10.69 -14.81
CA ALA A 155 3.18 11.17 -13.46
C ALA A 155 2.05 10.37 -12.81
N TYR A 156 2.24 9.96 -11.57
CA TYR A 156 1.22 9.40 -10.71
C TYR A 156 0.89 10.40 -9.61
N LYS A 157 -0.40 10.51 -9.29
CA LYS A 157 -0.92 11.27 -8.16
C LYS A 157 -1.71 10.32 -7.27
N ILE A 158 -1.26 10.20 -6.03
CA ILE A 158 -1.81 9.34 -5.01
C ILE A 158 -2.48 10.26 -4.00
N THR A 159 -3.74 9.98 -3.67
CA THR A 159 -4.52 10.77 -2.71
C THR A 159 -5.02 9.84 -1.61
N PHE A 160 -4.72 10.22 -0.37
CA PHE A 160 -5.26 9.59 0.84
C PHE A 160 -6.24 10.52 1.50
N GLY A 161 -7.47 10.03 1.69
CA GLY A 161 -8.50 10.74 2.42
C GLY A 161 -8.75 10.13 3.78
N ARG A 162 -9.23 10.97 4.71
CA ARG A 162 -9.67 10.58 6.07
C ARG A 162 -8.58 9.84 6.86
N CYS A 163 -7.34 10.32 6.72
CA CYS A 163 -6.13 9.67 7.20
C CYS A 163 -5.22 10.74 7.85
N SER A 164 -4.84 10.56 9.12
CA SER A 164 -3.69 11.25 9.71
C SER A 164 -2.50 10.28 9.62
N CYS A 165 -1.69 10.47 8.60
CA CYS A 165 -0.68 9.49 8.20
C CYS A 165 0.51 10.14 7.54
N VAL A 166 1.66 9.48 7.68
CA VAL A 166 2.82 9.71 6.81
C VAL A 166 2.85 8.69 5.70
N SER A 167 3.56 9.03 4.64
CA SER A 167 3.81 8.09 3.56
C SER A 167 5.25 8.20 3.11
N ASP A 168 5.81 7.05 2.79
CA ASP A 168 7.11 6.88 2.16
C ASP A 168 6.94 6.24 0.78
N ILE A 169 7.88 6.53 -0.11
CA ILE A 169 7.85 6.08 -1.51
C ILE A 169 9.20 5.45 -1.83
N SER A 170 9.17 4.19 -2.22
CA SER A 170 10.32 3.41 -2.65
C SER A 170 10.02 2.70 -3.97
N GLY A 171 10.97 1.90 -4.45
CA GLY A 171 10.82 1.15 -5.69
C GLY A 171 12.15 0.82 -6.34
N SER A 172 12.07 0.10 -7.46
CA SER A 172 13.23 -0.51 -8.12
C SER A 172 13.33 -0.12 -9.60
N ILE A 173 14.55 0.24 -10.01
CA ILE A 173 14.91 0.45 -11.42
C ILE A 173 15.84 -0.68 -11.83
N VAL A 174 15.46 -1.37 -12.90
CA VAL A 174 16.13 -2.55 -13.42
C VAL A 174 16.75 -2.26 -14.77
N LYS A 175 17.84 -2.95 -15.08
CA LYS A 175 18.42 -3.02 -16.43
C LYS A 175 18.08 -4.36 -17.04
N MET A 176 17.58 -4.34 -18.26
CA MET A 176 17.37 -5.57 -19.02
C MET A 176 18.72 -6.07 -19.53
N THR A 177 19.08 -7.30 -19.17
CA THR A 177 20.27 -7.99 -19.66
C THR A 177 19.85 -9.23 -20.46
N PRO A 178 20.73 -9.80 -21.31
CA PRO A 178 20.45 -11.07 -21.98
C PRO A 178 20.12 -12.23 -21.01
N SER A 179 20.60 -12.15 -19.77
CA SER A 179 20.33 -13.10 -18.68
C SER A 179 19.05 -12.80 -17.87
N GLY A 180 18.30 -11.76 -18.23
CA GLY A 180 17.09 -11.33 -17.53
C GLY A 180 17.22 -9.94 -16.89
N PHE A 181 16.28 -9.61 -16.00
CA PHE A 181 16.31 -8.33 -15.27
C PHE A 181 17.37 -8.36 -14.18
N GLN A 182 18.26 -7.37 -14.19
CA GLN A 182 19.18 -7.11 -13.09
C GLN A 182 18.72 -5.84 -12.38
N GLU A 183 18.46 -5.92 -11.08
CA GLU A 183 18.23 -4.72 -10.28
C GLU A 183 19.50 -3.88 -10.27
N THR A 184 19.35 -2.61 -10.64
CA THR A 184 20.49 -1.74 -10.87
C THR A 184 20.56 -0.58 -9.90
N LEU A 185 19.42 0.00 -9.51
CA LEU A 185 19.36 1.20 -8.68
C LEU A 185 18.01 1.31 -7.94
N TYR A 186 18.03 1.94 -6.76
CA TYR A 186 16.84 2.50 -6.12
C TYR A 186 16.27 3.68 -6.93
N LEU A 187 15.06 4.14 -6.59
CA LEU A 187 14.49 5.36 -7.17
C LEU A 187 15.50 6.52 -7.07
N SER A 188 15.99 7.00 -8.21
CA SER A 188 17.00 8.05 -8.26
C SER A 188 16.54 9.24 -9.07
N ARG A 189 16.98 10.45 -8.66
CA ARG A 189 16.55 11.74 -9.20
C ARG A 189 16.54 11.88 -10.73
N PRO A 190 17.51 11.35 -11.51
CA PRO A 190 17.44 11.50 -12.98
C PRO A 190 16.23 10.77 -13.60
N TYR A 191 15.78 9.69 -12.98
CA TYR A 191 14.71 8.84 -13.50
C TYR A 191 13.39 9.07 -12.77
N VAL A 192 13.42 9.45 -11.49
CA VAL A 192 12.24 9.58 -10.63
C VAL A 192 12.33 10.85 -9.80
N SER A 193 11.28 11.66 -9.85
CA SER A 193 11.11 12.85 -9.00
C SER A 193 9.89 12.67 -8.10
N LEU A 194 10.10 12.83 -6.80
CA LEU A 194 9.06 12.78 -5.78
C LEU A 194 8.61 14.19 -5.43
N PHE A 195 7.30 14.42 -5.39
CA PHE A 195 6.70 15.68 -5.01
C PHE A 195 5.70 15.43 -3.90
N TYR A 196 5.92 16.12 -2.78
CA TYR A 196 5.03 16.09 -1.65
C TYR A 196 4.16 17.35 -1.68
N ASP A 197 2.87 17.19 -1.95
CA ASP A 197 1.91 18.26 -1.74
C ASP A 197 1.47 18.22 -0.28
N TYR A 198 2.37 18.64 0.63
CA TYR A 198 2.20 18.54 2.09
C TYR A 198 1.02 19.35 2.66
N LEU A 199 0.33 20.13 1.84
CA LEU A 199 -0.74 21.01 2.29
C LEU A 199 -1.83 21.06 1.23
N ASN A 200 -3.04 20.61 1.56
CA ASN A 200 -4.20 21.01 0.78
C ASN A 200 -5.48 21.20 1.61
N THR A 201 -6.20 22.21 1.16
CA THR A 201 -7.41 22.87 1.67
C THR A 201 -8.67 21.98 1.73
N ASP A 202 -8.57 20.72 1.29
CA ASP A 202 -9.65 19.73 1.25
C ASP A 202 -9.51 18.61 2.28
N GLY A 203 -8.47 18.65 3.14
CA GLY A 203 -8.27 17.68 4.23
C GLY A 203 -7.75 16.30 3.79
N ASN A 204 -7.16 16.19 2.59
CA ASN A 204 -6.58 14.97 2.05
C ASN A 204 -5.06 15.11 1.83
N ASN A 205 -4.31 14.04 2.10
CA ASN A 205 -2.88 13.97 1.83
C ASN A 205 -2.63 13.57 0.37
N LYS A 206 -1.70 14.25 -0.30
CA LYS A 206 -1.42 14.04 -1.73
C LYS A 206 0.07 13.89 -1.99
N TYR A 207 0.40 12.84 -2.74
CA TYR A 207 1.76 12.51 -3.14
C TYR A 207 1.81 12.36 -4.65
N SER A 208 2.83 12.91 -5.29
CA SER A 208 3.04 12.74 -6.71
C SER A 208 4.41 12.16 -7.01
N VAL A 209 4.44 11.18 -7.91
CA VAL A 209 5.68 10.59 -8.43
C VAL A 209 5.73 10.88 -9.91
N ARG A 210 6.87 11.37 -10.39
CA ARG A 210 7.11 11.55 -11.83
C ARG A 210 8.27 10.68 -12.26
N ILE A 211 8.02 9.87 -13.28
CA ILE A 211 8.96 8.96 -13.92
C ILE A 211 9.39 9.59 -15.24
N ASN A 212 10.69 9.74 -15.44
CA ASN A 212 11.30 10.27 -16.66
C ASN A 212 11.62 9.12 -17.61
N ARG A 213 10.66 8.80 -18.49
CA ARG A 213 10.76 7.70 -19.46
C ARG A 213 11.91 7.92 -20.43
N THR A 214 12.12 9.14 -20.90
CA THR A 214 13.23 9.46 -21.83
C THR A 214 14.60 9.23 -21.20
N ALA A 215 14.78 9.55 -19.92
CA ALA A 215 16.06 9.27 -19.24
C ALA A 215 16.28 7.76 -19.03
N LEU A 216 15.22 7.03 -18.67
CA LEU A 216 15.27 5.57 -18.55
C LEU A 216 15.64 4.91 -19.89
N GLU A 217 14.96 5.28 -20.97
CA GLU A 217 15.21 4.78 -22.33
C GLU A 217 16.66 5.05 -22.79
N LYS A 218 17.16 6.27 -22.56
CA LYS A 218 18.53 6.66 -22.92
C LYS A 218 19.58 5.75 -22.26
N ASP A 219 19.34 5.33 -21.03
CA ASP A 219 20.27 4.54 -20.24
C ASP A 219 19.95 3.03 -20.29
N ALA A 220 18.98 2.63 -21.12
CA ALA A 220 18.46 1.26 -21.26
C ALA A 220 17.99 0.65 -19.92
N LEU A 221 17.26 1.44 -19.15
CA LEU A 221 16.67 1.09 -17.86
C LEU A 221 15.15 1.02 -17.95
N GLU A 222 14.55 0.24 -17.06
CA GLU A 222 13.11 0.14 -16.89
C GLU A 222 12.75 0.30 -15.40
N ILE A 223 11.60 0.88 -15.13
CA ILE A 223 11.05 0.91 -13.77
C ILE A 223 10.05 -0.23 -13.63
N LYS A 224 10.29 -1.11 -12.65
CA LYS A 224 9.45 -2.29 -12.45
C LYS A 224 8.25 -1.95 -11.56
N THR A 225 8.55 -1.39 -10.39
CA THR A 225 7.55 -1.03 -9.38
C THR A 225 7.80 0.37 -8.84
N VAL A 226 6.72 1.03 -8.46
CA VAL A 226 6.75 2.12 -7.48
C VAL A 226 5.94 1.67 -6.28
N ASP A 227 6.60 1.59 -5.14
CA ASP A 227 6.09 1.03 -3.90
C ASP A 227 5.76 2.17 -2.95
N PHE A 228 4.55 2.13 -2.41
CA PHE A 228 4.04 3.13 -1.48
C PHE A 228 3.85 2.48 -0.12
N SER A 229 4.34 3.13 0.93
CA SER A 229 4.13 2.73 2.32
C SER A 229 3.43 3.87 3.05
N ILE A 230 2.29 3.60 3.67
CA ILE A 230 1.49 4.58 4.41
C ILE A 230 1.33 4.12 5.83
N GLU A 231 1.74 4.96 6.76
CA GLU A 231 1.74 4.65 8.19
C GLU A 231 0.88 5.64 8.95
N MET A 232 0.07 5.13 9.88
CA MET A 232 -0.79 5.94 10.73
C MET A 232 0.04 6.69 11.77
N MET A 233 -0.10 8.02 11.87
CA MET A 233 0.62 8.83 12.86
C MET A 233 -0.16 9.08 14.15
N ASP A 234 -1.48 9.29 14.03
CA ASP A 234 -2.33 9.67 15.16
C ASP A 234 -3.60 8.82 15.19
N ASN A 235 -4.09 8.52 16.40
CA ASN A 235 -5.32 7.75 16.67
C ASN A 235 -5.21 6.25 16.35
N THR A 236 -4.03 5.66 16.55
CA THR A 236 -3.93 4.21 16.59
C THR A 236 -4.81 3.66 17.73
N PRO A 237 -5.60 2.60 17.48
CA PRO A 237 -6.37 1.93 18.53
C PRO A 237 -5.44 1.49 19.67
N ASP A 238 -5.95 1.42 20.90
CA ASP A 238 -5.12 1.06 22.06
C ASP A 238 -4.42 -0.30 21.91
N LEU A 239 -5.03 -1.27 21.20
CA LEU A 239 -4.49 -2.60 20.97
C LEU A 239 -3.49 -2.69 19.80
N ILE A 240 -3.50 -1.73 18.88
CA ILE A 240 -2.62 -1.70 17.69
C ILE A 240 -1.73 -0.48 17.84
N ASP A 241 -0.44 -0.65 18.10
CA ASP A 241 0.47 0.48 18.30
C ASP A 241 0.75 1.20 16.98
N MET A 242 1.01 0.44 15.92
CA MET A 242 1.30 0.95 14.58
C MET A 242 0.57 0.16 13.50
N LEU A 243 0.16 0.88 12.45
CA LEU A 243 -0.47 0.31 11.27
C LEU A 243 0.20 0.87 10.02
N THR A 244 0.62 -0.05 9.14
CA THR A 244 1.27 0.30 7.88
C THR A 244 0.56 -0.38 6.72
N TYR A 245 0.03 0.38 5.78
CA TYR A 245 -0.53 -0.14 4.53
C TYR A 245 0.48 0.07 3.39
N LYS A 246 0.77 -0.98 2.63
CA LYS A 246 1.66 -0.92 1.46
C LYS A 246 0.92 -1.33 0.20
N PHE A 247 1.26 -0.70 -0.92
CA PHE A 247 0.83 -1.18 -2.24
C PHE A 247 1.87 -0.82 -3.31
N SER A 248 1.89 -1.62 -4.35
CA SER A 248 2.80 -1.46 -5.48
C SER A 248 2.03 -1.07 -6.72
N LEU A 249 2.56 -0.11 -7.48
CA LEU A 249 2.12 0.15 -8.85
C LEU A 249 3.05 -0.59 -9.80
N ASP A 250 2.52 -1.57 -10.53
CA ASP A 250 3.22 -2.14 -11.67
C ASP A 250 3.22 -1.12 -12.81
N VAL A 251 4.40 -0.62 -13.13
CA VAL A 251 4.58 0.41 -14.15
C VAL A 251 4.80 -0.20 -15.53
N THR A 252 5.21 -1.47 -15.62
CA THR A 252 5.50 -2.17 -16.88
C THR A 252 4.24 -2.43 -17.72
N GLN A 253 3.10 -2.71 -17.07
CA GLN A 253 1.82 -2.91 -17.76
C GLN A 253 1.15 -1.60 -18.20
N ASN A 254 1.67 -0.46 -17.77
CA ASN A 254 0.99 0.83 -17.80
C ASN A 254 1.66 1.89 -18.69
N ILE A 255 2.84 1.60 -19.22
CA ILE A 255 3.51 2.41 -20.23
C ILE A 255 3.35 1.69 -21.58
N LYS A 256 2.34 2.09 -22.36
CA LYS A 256 2.37 1.76 -23.79
C LYS A 256 3.48 2.59 -24.42
N VAL A 257 4.54 1.90 -24.88
CA VAL A 257 5.49 2.43 -25.85
C VAL A 257 4.84 2.43 -27.23
#